data_AF-A0A1M2VH80-F1
#
_entry.id   AF-A0A1M2VH80-F1
#
_cell.length_a   1.000
_cell.length_b   1.000
_cell.length_c   1.000
_cell.angle_alpha   90.00
_cell.angle_beta   90.00
_cell.angle_gamma   90.00
#
_symmetry.space_group_name_H-M   'P 1'
#
loop_
_entity.id
_entity.type
_entity.pdbx_description
1 polymer ?
#
loop_
_entity_poly.entity_id
_entity_poly.type
_entity_poly.pdbx_seq_one_letter_code
_entity_poly.pdbx_strand_id
1 'polypeptide(L)'
;MSVATHLAYLWILYVFVNRPGYLGRIRHAFVLLYALGKVAQPWSLSTIASLLVLIPFLSWFPGTPQFGSQALANVLLALYLDFIYLHLPVQPNSPLFLLRPDQALPLAVLAWRGLRALFIPPLFFLPGLILSLMLLSQTLQRWLLWTWSFNSLVGGPTDTQITFMYLLLTMFLLLCISLIYAVIVNPFLAASQGPESSPWDRYTRSVGMEARRAFIHTVRLYGTENHIPAPLNLLQVVFVRIPQFTLERLRKRDAAARIAAFDKVLWRITVGPAAFLLSALWLWYLRAY
;
A
#
# COMPACT_ATOMS: atom_id res chain seq x y z
N MET A 1 -5.30 -12.13 -13.51
CA MET A 1 -3.81 -12.19 -13.58
C MET A 1 -3.10 -11.30 -12.56
N SER A 2 -3.49 -10.05 -12.35
CA SER A 2 -2.75 -9.12 -11.47
C SER A 2 -2.59 -9.61 -10.00
N VAL A 3 -3.62 -10.26 -9.45
CA VAL A 3 -3.55 -10.81 -8.08
C VAL A 3 -2.50 -11.92 -7.99
N ALA A 4 -2.49 -12.87 -8.94
CA ALA A 4 -1.53 -13.97 -8.95
C ALA A 4 -0.09 -13.50 -9.11
N THR A 5 0.16 -12.53 -10.00
CA THR A 5 1.52 -11.96 -10.17
C THR A 5 1.95 -11.19 -8.93
N HIS A 6 1.03 -10.52 -8.23
CA HIS A 6 1.32 -9.85 -6.97
C HIS A 6 1.60 -10.83 -5.82
N LEU A 7 0.82 -11.91 -5.69
CA LEU A 7 1.08 -12.96 -4.70
C LEU A 7 2.42 -13.66 -4.96
N ALA A 8 2.75 -13.95 -6.23
CA ALA A 8 4.05 -14.49 -6.60
C ALA A 8 5.20 -13.54 -6.25
N TYR A 9 5.03 -12.23 -6.48
CA TYR A 9 5.98 -11.21 -6.05
C TYR A 9 6.17 -11.21 -4.53
N LEU A 10 5.08 -11.23 -3.75
CA LEU A 10 5.15 -11.23 -2.29
C LEU A 10 5.84 -12.48 -1.75
N TRP A 11 5.59 -13.64 -2.38
CA TRP A 11 6.33 -14.86 -2.07
C TRP A 11 7.83 -14.69 -2.34
N ILE A 12 8.22 -14.16 -3.50
CA ILE A 12 9.62 -13.91 -3.84
C ILE A 12 10.26 -12.92 -2.85
N LEU A 13 9.55 -11.85 -2.49
CA LEU A 13 10.00 -10.84 -1.54
C LEU A 13 10.18 -11.42 -0.13
N TYR A 14 9.20 -12.20 0.33
CA TYR A 14 9.28 -12.93 1.61
C TYR A 14 10.47 -13.89 1.63
N VAL A 15 10.66 -14.67 0.57
CA VAL A 15 11.80 -15.59 0.46
C VAL A 15 13.13 -14.83 0.40
N PHE A 16 13.18 -13.66 -0.26
CA PHE A 16 14.37 -12.81 -0.28
C PHE A 16 14.74 -12.33 1.13
N VAL A 17 13.76 -11.83 1.89
CA VAL A 17 13.95 -11.34 3.26
C VAL A 17 14.44 -12.46 4.19
N ASN A 18 13.87 -13.66 4.08
CA ASN A 18 14.19 -14.76 4.99
C ASN A 18 15.40 -15.61 4.56
N ARG A 19 15.81 -15.57 3.28
CA ARG A 19 16.87 -16.41 2.71
C ARG A 19 17.72 -15.66 1.68
N PRO A 20 18.57 -14.70 2.09
CA PRO A 20 19.34 -13.86 1.16
C PRO A 20 20.45 -14.60 0.38
N GLY A 21 20.87 -15.80 0.84
CA GLY A 21 22.00 -16.54 0.23
C GLY A 21 21.69 -17.39 -1.01
N TYR A 22 20.41 -17.67 -1.33
CA TYR A 22 20.04 -18.60 -2.41
C TYR A 22 19.49 -17.84 -3.64
N LEU A 23 20.08 -18.02 -4.83
CA LEU A 23 19.63 -17.39 -6.09
C LEU A 23 19.55 -15.85 -6.09
N GLY A 24 20.41 -15.17 -5.32
CA GLY A 24 20.31 -13.74 -5.00
C GLY A 24 20.16 -12.80 -6.22
N ARG A 25 20.93 -13.00 -7.30
CA ARG A 25 20.91 -12.11 -8.47
C ARG A 25 19.59 -12.16 -9.25
N ILE A 26 19.06 -13.36 -9.49
CA ILE A 26 17.81 -13.54 -10.24
C ILE A 26 16.63 -12.97 -9.45
N ARG A 27 16.57 -13.25 -8.14
CA ARG A 27 15.53 -12.72 -7.26
C ARG A 27 15.58 -11.19 -7.18
N HIS A 28 16.77 -10.62 -7.04
CA HIS A 28 16.97 -9.18 -7.07
C HIS A 28 16.38 -8.60 -8.37
N ALA A 29 16.74 -9.15 -9.53
CA ALA A 29 16.22 -8.68 -10.81
C ALA A 29 14.68 -8.74 -10.86
N PHE A 30 14.05 -9.83 -10.41
CA PHE A 30 12.59 -9.94 -10.36
C PHE A 30 11.94 -8.92 -9.42
N VAL A 31 12.49 -8.73 -8.22
CA VAL A 31 11.97 -7.75 -7.25
C VAL A 31 12.09 -6.33 -7.81
N LEU A 32 13.23 -6.00 -8.43
CA LEU A 32 13.47 -4.69 -9.05
C LEU A 32 12.53 -4.46 -10.24
N LEU A 33 12.41 -5.42 -11.16
CA LEU A 33 11.52 -5.33 -12.32
C LEU A 33 10.06 -5.20 -11.89
N TYR A 34 9.64 -5.91 -10.85
CA TYR A 34 8.29 -5.78 -10.31
C TYR A 34 8.04 -4.40 -9.69
N ALA A 35 8.96 -3.94 -8.83
CA ALA A 35 8.86 -2.63 -8.20
C ALA A 35 8.85 -1.50 -9.25
N LEU A 36 9.73 -1.57 -10.27
CA LEU A 36 9.73 -0.66 -11.41
C LEU A 36 8.41 -0.71 -12.18
N GLY A 37 7.92 -1.91 -12.47
CA GLY A 37 6.63 -2.11 -13.14
C GLY A 37 5.50 -1.44 -12.36
N LYS A 38 5.45 -1.61 -11.04
CA LYS A 38 4.46 -0.97 -10.17
C LYS A 38 4.57 0.55 -10.15
N VAL A 39 5.78 1.09 -10.11
CA VAL A 39 6.00 2.56 -10.16
C VAL A 39 5.60 3.15 -11.51
N ALA A 40 5.69 2.39 -12.60
CA ALA A 40 5.25 2.81 -13.92
C ALA A 40 3.72 2.76 -14.15
N GLN A 41 2.96 2.24 -13.19
CA GLN A 41 1.48 2.29 -13.22
C GLN A 41 0.98 3.66 -12.72
N PRO A 42 -0.30 4.02 -12.97
CA PRO A 42 -0.90 5.21 -12.38
C PRO A 42 -0.71 5.23 -10.86
N TRP A 43 -0.45 6.42 -10.32
CA TRP A 43 -0.12 6.58 -8.89
C TRP A 43 -1.21 5.99 -7.99
N SER A 44 -0.80 5.18 -7.03
CA SER A 44 -1.68 4.52 -6.06
C SER A 44 -0.98 4.41 -4.70
N LEU A 45 -1.72 4.10 -3.64
CA LEU A 45 -1.11 3.84 -2.33
C LEU A 45 -0.12 2.67 -2.37
N SER A 46 -0.37 1.64 -3.19
CA SER A 46 0.60 0.53 -3.37
C SER A 46 1.92 0.96 -4.01
N THR A 47 1.94 2.09 -4.72
CA THR A 47 3.17 2.64 -5.30
C THR A 47 4.18 3.01 -4.21
N ILE A 48 3.72 3.40 -3.01
CA ILE A 48 4.60 3.73 -1.87
C ILE A 48 5.42 2.51 -1.43
N ALA A 49 4.79 1.35 -1.26
CA ALA A 49 5.49 0.11 -0.92
C ALA A 49 6.52 -0.25 -2.02
N SER A 50 6.15 -0.11 -3.29
CA SER A 50 7.06 -0.36 -4.41
C SER A 50 8.25 0.60 -4.44
N LEU A 51 8.07 1.87 -4.07
CA LEU A 51 9.17 2.85 -3.94
C LEU A 51 10.09 2.53 -2.75
N LEU A 52 9.52 2.10 -1.62
CA LEU A 52 10.28 1.66 -0.45
C LEU A 52 11.14 0.42 -0.73
N VAL A 53 10.77 -0.40 -1.72
CA VAL A 53 11.65 -1.45 -2.25
C VAL A 53 12.64 -0.90 -3.28
N LEU A 54 12.15 -0.11 -4.25
CA LEU A 54 12.96 0.33 -5.39
C LEU A 54 14.17 1.17 -4.96
N ILE A 55 13.96 2.15 -4.08
CA ILE A 55 15.01 3.10 -3.67
C ILE A 55 16.19 2.37 -2.99
N PRO A 56 15.98 1.54 -1.96
CA PRO A 56 17.07 0.77 -1.35
C PRO A 56 17.82 -0.13 -2.32
N PHE A 57 17.12 -0.81 -3.22
CA PHE A 57 17.75 -1.71 -4.18
C PHE A 57 18.58 -0.95 -5.22
N LEU A 58 18.14 0.23 -5.66
CA LEU A 58 18.93 1.10 -6.54
C LEU A 58 20.16 1.66 -5.82
N SER A 59 20.03 2.08 -4.56
CA SER A 59 21.17 2.59 -3.78
C SER A 59 22.22 1.52 -3.49
N TRP A 60 21.84 0.24 -3.45
CA TRP A 60 22.73 -0.87 -3.17
C TRP A 60 23.23 -1.59 -4.42
N PHE A 61 22.83 -1.17 -5.63
CA PHE A 61 23.25 -1.83 -6.87
C PHE A 61 24.78 -1.74 -7.08
N PRO A 62 25.49 -2.84 -7.43
CA PRO A 62 24.99 -4.17 -7.81
C PRO A 62 24.83 -5.18 -6.65
N GLY A 63 25.06 -4.77 -5.41
CA GLY A 63 24.88 -5.57 -4.20
C GLY A 63 23.42 -5.75 -3.78
N THR A 64 23.22 -6.41 -2.63
CA THR A 64 21.89 -6.61 -2.02
C THR A 64 21.86 -5.97 -0.63
N PRO A 65 20.72 -5.38 -0.21
CA PRO A 65 20.55 -4.90 1.16
C PRO A 65 20.94 -5.96 2.19
N GLN A 66 21.87 -5.63 3.08
CA GLN A 66 22.38 -6.54 4.10
C GLN A 66 21.55 -6.48 5.39
N PHE A 67 21.63 -7.52 6.23
CA PHE A 67 21.04 -7.52 7.56
C PHE A 67 21.57 -6.36 8.41
N GLY A 68 20.68 -5.72 9.18
CA GLY A 68 21.01 -4.54 9.98
C GLY A 68 21.08 -3.23 9.18
N SER A 69 20.99 -3.26 7.85
CA SER A 69 20.94 -2.04 7.04
C SER A 69 19.56 -1.38 7.05
N GLN A 70 19.52 -0.05 6.98
CA GLN A 70 18.28 0.71 6.78
C GLN A 70 17.58 0.32 5.47
N ALA A 71 18.35 -0.08 4.46
CA ALA A 71 17.85 -0.57 3.19
C ALA A 71 16.96 -1.81 3.37
N LEU A 72 17.40 -2.79 4.17
CA LEU A 72 16.58 -3.97 4.47
C LEU A 72 15.36 -3.62 5.33
N ALA A 73 15.49 -2.68 6.28
CA ALA A 73 14.37 -2.19 7.07
C ALA A 73 13.26 -1.58 6.20
N ASN A 74 13.62 -0.80 5.17
CA ASN A 74 12.66 -0.23 4.22
C ASN A 74 11.97 -1.31 3.38
N VAL A 75 12.70 -2.35 2.96
CA VAL A 75 12.13 -3.49 2.22
C VAL A 75 11.18 -4.31 3.10
N LEU A 76 11.52 -4.52 4.37
CA LEU A 76 10.64 -5.15 5.37
C LEU A 76 9.36 -4.32 5.58
N LEU A 77 9.51 -3.01 5.74
CA LEU A 77 8.37 -2.10 5.86
C LEU A 77 7.47 -2.17 4.63
N ALA A 78 8.05 -2.20 3.42
CA ALA A 78 7.30 -2.37 2.19
C ALA A 78 6.51 -3.69 2.15
N LEU A 79 7.12 -4.80 2.58
CA LEU A 79 6.45 -6.10 2.68
C LEU A 79 5.25 -6.03 3.64
N TYR A 80 5.40 -5.41 4.83
CA TYR A 80 4.29 -5.23 5.76
C TYR A 80 3.17 -4.34 5.17
N LEU A 81 3.53 -3.26 4.47
CA LEU A 81 2.56 -2.40 3.81
C LEU A 81 1.80 -3.14 2.72
N ASP A 82 2.47 -3.93 1.89
CA ASP A 82 1.80 -4.75 0.88
C ASP A 82 0.86 -5.79 1.52
N PHE A 83 1.25 -6.41 2.64
CA PHE A 83 0.34 -7.27 3.40
C PHE A 83 -0.90 -6.51 3.88
N ILE A 84 -0.76 -5.31 4.43
CA ILE A 84 -1.91 -4.49 4.84
C ILE A 84 -2.78 -4.17 3.60
N TYR A 85 -2.15 -3.77 2.51
CA TYR A 85 -2.80 -3.42 1.25
C TYR A 85 -3.58 -4.54 0.60
N LEU A 86 -3.15 -5.80 0.72
CA LEU A 86 -3.91 -6.97 0.27
C LEU A 86 -5.28 -7.07 0.93
N HIS A 87 -5.43 -6.60 2.16
CA HIS A 87 -6.68 -6.67 2.92
C HIS A 87 -7.58 -5.44 2.69
N LEU A 88 -7.10 -4.44 1.94
CA LEU A 88 -7.88 -3.23 1.70
C LEU A 88 -8.84 -3.41 0.51
N PRO A 89 -10.12 -3.04 0.67
CA PRO A 89 -11.12 -3.16 -0.41
C PRO A 89 -10.88 -2.18 -1.56
N VAL A 90 -10.04 -1.15 -1.34
CA VAL A 90 -9.74 -0.11 -2.32
C VAL A 90 -8.76 -0.60 -3.38
N GLN A 91 -7.96 -1.63 -3.09
CA GLN A 91 -6.89 -2.05 -3.97
C GLN A 91 -7.35 -3.12 -4.96
N PRO A 92 -7.19 -2.89 -6.28
CA PRO A 92 -7.64 -3.83 -7.30
C PRO A 92 -6.86 -5.16 -7.28
N ASN A 93 -5.70 -5.21 -6.62
CA ASN A 93 -4.89 -6.42 -6.51
C ASN A 93 -5.26 -7.29 -5.31
N SER A 94 -6.29 -6.91 -4.54
CA SER A 94 -6.73 -7.68 -3.39
C SER A 94 -7.30 -9.05 -3.81
N PRO A 95 -6.93 -10.16 -3.15
CA PRO A 95 -7.52 -11.47 -3.38
C PRO A 95 -8.99 -11.54 -2.96
N LEU A 96 -9.50 -10.55 -2.21
CA LEU A 96 -10.90 -10.47 -1.79
C LEU A 96 -11.88 -10.45 -2.97
N PHE A 97 -11.44 -9.95 -4.13
CA PHE A 97 -12.25 -9.95 -5.35
C PHE A 97 -12.43 -11.35 -5.97
N LEU A 98 -11.60 -12.33 -5.57
CA LEU A 98 -11.67 -13.71 -6.06
C LEU A 98 -12.51 -14.62 -5.15
N LEU A 99 -12.68 -14.25 -3.87
CA LEU A 99 -13.32 -15.08 -2.84
C LEU A 99 -14.70 -14.52 -2.46
N ARG A 100 -15.78 -14.99 -3.12
CA ARG A 100 -17.18 -14.60 -2.84
C ARG A 100 -17.30 -13.09 -2.53
N PRO A 101 -17.14 -12.23 -3.57
CA PRO A 101 -17.00 -10.78 -3.37
C PRO A 101 -18.22 -10.16 -2.66
N ASP A 102 -19.39 -10.78 -2.77
CA ASP A 102 -20.63 -10.42 -2.07
C ASP A 102 -20.54 -10.54 -0.53
N GLN A 103 -19.63 -11.37 -0.01
CA GLN A 103 -19.44 -11.59 1.43
C GLN A 103 -18.14 -10.94 1.92
N ALA A 104 -17.05 -11.12 1.18
CA ALA A 104 -15.72 -10.67 1.60
C ALA A 104 -15.55 -9.14 1.51
N LEU A 105 -16.08 -8.50 0.48
CA LEU A 105 -15.89 -7.06 0.28
C LEU A 105 -16.65 -6.20 1.30
N PRO A 106 -17.92 -6.45 1.64
CA PRO A 106 -18.60 -5.70 2.70
C PRO A 106 -17.86 -5.77 4.04
N LEU A 107 -17.32 -6.95 4.40
CA LEU A 107 -16.52 -7.12 5.60
C LEU A 107 -15.22 -6.30 5.54
N ALA A 108 -14.51 -6.35 4.42
CA ALA A 108 -13.28 -5.57 4.25
C ALA A 108 -13.53 -4.06 4.24
N VAL A 109 -14.65 -3.59 3.68
CA VAL A 109 -15.09 -2.18 3.76
C VAL A 109 -15.41 -1.79 5.19
N LEU A 110 -16.12 -2.64 5.94
CA LEU A 110 -16.40 -2.39 7.35
C LEU A 110 -15.10 -2.28 8.15
N ALA A 111 -14.19 -3.24 7.99
CA ALA A 111 -12.88 -3.24 8.65
C ALA A 111 -12.06 -2.00 8.28
N TRP A 112 -12.07 -1.61 7.00
CA TRP A 112 -11.36 -0.43 6.52
C TRP A 112 -11.96 0.87 7.06
N ARG A 113 -13.29 0.98 7.17
CA ARG A 113 -13.94 2.13 7.83
C ARG A 113 -13.56 2.22 9.30
N GLY A 114 -13.61 1.10 10.02
CA GLY A 114 -13.13 1.03 11.40
C GLY A 114 -11.69 1.49 11.50
N LEU A 115 -10.81 0.97 10.64
CA LEU A 115 -9.40 1.35 10.61
C LEU A 115 -9.19 2.84 10.30
N ARG A 116 -9.88 3.40 9.30
CA ARG A 116 -9.82 4.84 9.00
C ARG A 116 -10.29 5.68 10.17
N ALA A 117 -11.37 5.28 10.83
CA ALA A 117 -11.89 5.97 11.99
C ALA A 117 -10.93 5.88 13.20
N LEU A 118 -10.09 4.84 13.29
CA LEU A 118 -9.00 4.76 14.26
C LEU A 118 -7.84 5.70 13.95
N PHE A 119 -7.57 6.00 12.67
CA PHE A 119 -6.45 6.86 12.27
C PHE A 119 -6.78 8.36 12.27
N ILE A 120 -8.04 8.75 12.09
CA ILE A 120 -8.44 10.17 12.05
C ILE A 120 -8.13 10.89 13.38
N PRO A 121 -8.50 10.36 14.57
CA PRO A 121 -8.22 11.05 15.82
C PRO A 121 -6.72 11.19 16.11
N PRO A 122 -5.87 10.14 15.97
CA PRO A 122 -4.44 10.29 16.09
C PRO A 122 -3.86 11.35 15.17
N LEU A 123 -4.31 11.42 13.91
CA LEU A 123 -3.81 12.40 12.95
C LEU A 123 -4.07 13.84 13.40
N PHE A 124 -5.17 14.09 14.11
CA PHE A 124 -5.48 15.39 14.69
C PHE A 124 -4.55 15.75 15.87
N PHE A 125 -4.22 14.78 16.73
CA PHE A 125 -3.34 15.01 17.89
C PHE A 125 -1.85 14.93 17.54
N LEU A 126 -1.48 14.31 16.43
CA LEU A 126 -0.11 13.99 16.05
C LEU A 126 0.80 15.23 15.94
N PRO A 127 0.39 16.37 15.34
CA PRO A 127 1.21 17.59 15.35
C PRO A 127 1.51 18.08 16.77
N GLY A 128 0.52 18.07 17.66
CA GLY A 128 0.69 18.45 19.07
C GLY A 128 1.58 17.47 19.82
N LEU A 129 1.44 16.18 19.55
CA LEU A 129 2.26 15.12 20.14
C LEU A 129 3.72 15.24 19.68
N ILE A 130 3.97 15.44 18.39
CA ILE A 130 5.31 15.72 17.85
C ILE A 130 5.90 16.97 18.49
N LEU A 131 5.14 18.08 18.54
CA LEU A 131 5.61 19.32 19.14
C LEU A 131 5.98 19.12 20.61
N SER A 132 5.13 18.43 21.39
CA SER A 132 5.37 18.15 22.80
C SER A 132 6.59 17.24 23.00
N LEU A 133 6.79 16.22 22.15
CA LEU A 133 7.98 15.36 22.17
C LEU A 133 9.25 16.14 21.82
N MET A 134 9.20 17.04 20.84
CA MET A 134 10.32 17.89 20.46
C MET A 134 10.70 18.85 21.59
N LEU A 135 9.71 19.54 22.19
CA LEU A 135 9.93 20.43 23.33
C LEU A 135 10.50 19.65 24.53
N LEU A 136 9.93 18.49 24.85
CA LEU A 136 10.41 17.65 25.93
C LEU A 136 11.84 17.16 25.66
N SER A 137 12.14 16.69 24.43
CA SER A 137 13.47 16.25 24.02
C SER A 137 14.52 17.37 24.18
N GLN A 138 14.21 18.60 23.76
CA GLN A 138 15.10 19.76 23.93
C GLN A 138 15.37 20.05 25.41
N THR A 139 14.35 19.94 26.28
CA THR A 139 14.55 20.16 27.71
C THR A 139 15.33 19.04 28.40
N LEU A 140 15.15 17.78 27.97
CA LEU A 140 15.90 16.63 28.47
C LEU A 140 17.36 16.63 28.01
N GLN A 141 17.63 17.03 26.76
CA GLN A 141 18.99 17.12 26.25
C GLN A 141 19.80 18.20 26.98
N ARG A 142 19.15 19.33 27.32
CA ARG A 142 19.75 20.36 28.20
C ARG A 142 20.01 19.83 29.61
N TRP A 143 19.08 19.05 30.16
CA TRP A 143 19.27 18.43 31.48
C TRP A 143 20.44 17.43 31.48
N LEU A 144 20.57 16.59 30.44
CA LEU A 144 21.66 15.63 30.32
C LEU A 144 23.03 16.32 30.16
N LEU A 145 23.10 17.41 29.37
CA LEU A 145 24.33 18.20 29.24
C LEU A 145 24.67 18.95 30.55
N TRP A 146 23.65 19.34 31.33
CA TRP A 146 23.83 20.00 32.62
C TRP A 146 24.32 19.04 33.71
N THR A 147 23.78 17.82 33.81
CA THR A 147 24.26 16.83 34.80
C THR A 147 25.72 16.42 34.59
N TRP A 148 26.26 16.60 33.39
CA TRP A 148 27.67 16.37 33.08
C TRP A 148 28.57 17.58 33.38
N SER A 149 27.99 18.77 33.59
CA SER A 149 28.71 20.00 33.95
C SER A 149 28.51 20.31 35.43
N PHE A 150 29.31 19.68 36.29
CA PHE A 150 29.24 19.71 37.76
C PHE A 150 29.36 21.11 38.43
N ASN A 151 29.54 22.20 37.69
CA ASN A 151 29.93 23.51 38.26
C ASN A 151 28.92 24.66 38.05
N SER A 152 27.68 24.40 37.63
CA SER A 152 26.67 25.47 37.52
C SER A 152 25.49 25.29 38.49
N LEU A 153 25.58 25.98 39.63
CA LEU A 153 24.60 26.04 40.74
C LEU A 153 23.32 26.84 40.42
N VAL A 154 23.00 27.08 39.15
CA VAL A 154 21.76 27.72 38.74
C VAL A 154 20.85 26.63 38.19
N GLY A 155 19.90 26.16 39.00
CA GLY A 155 18.91 25.18 38.57
C GLY A 155 18.16 25.66 37.33
N GLY A 156 18.20 24.87 36.25
CA GLY A 156 17.36 25.12 35.09
C GLY A 156 15.87 25.10 35.49
N PRO A 157 14.99 25.82 34.79
CA PRO A 157 13.60 25.99 35.21
C PRO A 157 12.83 24.66 35.14
N THR A 158 12.80 23.95 36.26
CA THR A 158 12.06 22.69 36.50
C THR A 158 10.59 22.81 36.09
N ASP A 159 10.02 24.01 36.24
CA ASP A 159 8.62 24.29 35.95
C ASP A 159 8.27 24.12 34.45
N THR A 160 9.22 24.42 33.54
CA THR A 160 8.99 24.25 32.10
C THR A 160 8.98 22.78 31.69
N GLN A 161 9.85 21.95 32.29
CA GLN A 161 9.90 20.50 32.06
C GLN A 161 8.62 19.82 32.54
N ILE A 162 8.17 20.19 33.75
CA ILE A 162 6.92 19.70 34.33
C ILE A 162 5.74 20.07 33.43
N THR A 163 5.69 21.31 32.93
CA THR A 163 4.63 21.79 32.03
C THR A 163 4.60 21.02 30.70
N PHE A 164 5.76 20.78 30.07
CA PHE A 164 5.81 19.99 28.82
C PHE A 164 5.47 18.53 29.04
N MET A 165 5.85 17.95 30.18
CA MET A 165 5.43 16.60 30.56
C MET A 165 3.91 16.51 30.74
N TYR A 166 3.29 17.50 31.41
CA TYR A 166 1.83 17.57 31.52
C TYR A 166 1.15 17.75 30.16
N LEU A 167 1.73 18.57 29.27
CA LEU A 167 1.21 18.73 27.90
C LEU A 167 1.28 17.40 27.12
N LEU A 168 2.42 16.71 27.16
CA LEU A 168 2.59 15.40 26.52
C LEU A 168 1.60 14.38 27.08
N LEU A 169 1.47 14.29 28.41
CA LEU A 169 0.56 13.38 29.08
C LEU A 169 -0.90 13.68 28.70
N THR A 170 -1.28 14.95 28.66
CA THR A 170 -2.64 15.38 28.27
C THR A 170 -2.93 15.00 26.82
N MET A 171 -2.00 15.26 25.90
CA MET A 171 -2.15 14.90 24.47
C MET A 171 -2.23 13.38 24.28
N PHE A 172 -1.40 12.63 25.01
CA PHE A 172 -1.43 11.17 24.99
C PHE A 172 -2.75 10.61 25.56
N LEU A 173 -3.25 11.18 26.65
CA LEU A 173 -4.51 10.75 27.25
C LEU A 173 -5.71 11.07 26.34
N LEU A 174 -5.74 12.25 25.72
CA LEU A 174 -6.74 12.61 24.71
C LEU A 174 -6.70 11.66 23.50
N LEU A 175 -5.49 11.30 23.04
CA LEU A 175 -5.29 10.29 22.01
C LEU A 175 -5.90 8.94 22.41
N CYS A 176 -5.58 8.42 23.61
CA CYS A 176 -6.13 7.17 24.12
C CYS A 176 -7.66 7.20 24.21
N ILE A 177 -8.24 8.26 24.78
CA ILE A 177 -9.70 8.42 24.88
C ILE A 177 -10.33 8.43 23.49
N SER A 178 -9.74 9.15 22.54
CA SER A 178 -10.27 9.24 21.18
C SER A 178 -10.22 7.90 20.44
N LEU A 179 -9.18 7.09 20.67
CA LEU A 179 -9.08 5.73 20.14
C LEU A 179 -10.12 4.81 20.77
N ILE A 180 -10.27 4.84 22.10
CA ILE A 180 -11.30 4.06 22.81
C ILE A 180 -12.69 4.42 22.29
N TYR A 181 -12.99 5.71 22.15
CA TYR A 181 -14.25 6.18 21.59
C TYR A 181 -14.46 5.68 20.16
N ALA A 182 -13.43 5.74 19.30
CA ALA A 182 -13.50 5.25 17.94
C ALA A 182 -13.73 3.72 17.87
N VAL A 183 -13.10 2.94 18.76
CA VAL A 183 -13.32 1.48 18.86
C VAL A 183 -14.73 1.16 19.32
N ILE A 184 -15.22 1.86 20.35
CA ILE A 184 -16.52 1.57 20.95
C ILE A 184 -17.64 2.00 20.00
N VAL A 185 -17.62 3.21 19.45
CA VAL A 185 -18.80 3.78 18.77
C VAL A 185 -18.99 3.27 17.34
N ASN A 186 -17.91 3.03 16.58
CA ASN A 186 -18.02 2.61 15.18
C ASN A 186 -18.75 1.27 14.92
N PRO A 187 -18.53 0.18 15.70
CA PRO A 187 -19.23 -1.07 15.45
C PRO A 187 -20.74 -0.98 15.71
N PHE A 188 -21.20 -0.14 16.63
CA PHE A 188 -22.63 -0.05 16.98
C PHE A 188 -23.46 0.76 15.99
N LEU A 189 -22.85 1.65 15.20
CA LEU A 189 -23.55 2.37 14.14
C LEU A 189 -23.94 1.45 12.97
N ALA A 190 -23.30 0.28 12.84
CA ALA A 190 -23.59 -0.65 11.76
C ALA A 190 -24.79 -1.57 12.07
N ALA A 191 -25.03 -1.93 13.32
CA ALA A 191 -26.00 -2.98 13.68
C ALA A 191 -27.47 -2.54 13.69
N SER A 192 -27.79 -1.24 13.51
CA SER A 192 -29.16 -0.73 13.66
C SER A 192 -30.03 -0.85 12.41
N GLN A 193 -29.45 -1.22 11.26
CA GLN A 193 -30.19 -1.47 10.02
C GLN A 193 -30.46 -2.98 9.95
N GLY A 194 -31.72 -3.37 10.16
CA GLY A 194 -32.16 -4.78 10.13
C GLY A 194 -31.75 -5.51 8.84
N PRO A 195 -31.86 -6.85 8.81
CA PRO A 195 -31.36 -7.65 7.69
C PRO A 195 -32.04 -7.25 6.37
N GLU A 196 -31.29 -6.58 5.49
CA GLU A 196 -31.74 -6.31 4.12
C GLU A 196 -31.64 -7.59 3.25
N SER A 197 -32.44 -7.65 2.19
CA SER A 197 -32.58 -8.83 1.32
C SER A 197 -31.34 -9.17 0.48
N SER A 198 -30.33 -8.28 0.45
CA SER A 198 -29.14 -8.41 -0.40
C SER A 198 -27.90 -8.78 0.43
N PRO A 199 -27.09 -9.78 0.00
CA PRO A 199 -25.90 -10.21 0.74
C PRO A 199 -24.85 -9.09 0.90
N TRP A 200 -24.83 -8.13 -0.02
CA TRP A 200 -23.93 -6.98 0.02
C TRP A 200 -24.24 -5.99 1.16
N ASP A 201 -25.50 -5.93 1.61
CA ASP A 201 -25.98 -4.95 2.60
C ASP A 201 -26.06 -5.54 4.02
N ARG A 202 -25.43 -6.71 4.25
CA ARG A 202 -25.46 -7.45 5.52
C ARG A 202 -25.08 -6.62 6.76
N TYR A 203 -24.18 -5.65 6.61
CA TYR A 203 -23.75 -4.78 7.71
C TYR A 203 -24.56 -3.50 7.73
N THR A 204 -24.46 -2.69 6.68
CA THR A 204 -25.32 -1.53 6.43
C THR A 204 -25.42 -1.30 4.94
N ARG A 205 -26.50 -0.63 4.50
CA ARG A 205 -26.63 -0.20 3.10
C ARG A 205 -25.47 0.69 2.65
N SER A 206 -24.94 1.51 3.55
CA SER A 206 -23.81 2.40 3.24
C SER A 206 -22.50 1.63 2.99
N VAL A 207 -22.24 0.55 3.74
CA VAL A 207 -21.09 -0.35 3.55
C VAL A 207 -21.26 -1.16 2.27
N GLY A 208 -22.46 -1.70 2.03
CA GLY A 208 -22.76 -2.46 0.82
C GLY A 208 -22.63 -1.63 -0.45
N MET A 209 -23.08 -0.38 -0.45
CA MET A 209 -22.90 0.55 -1.57
C MET A 209 -21.42 0.85 -1.86
N GLU A 210 -20.60 1.04 -0.82
CA GLU A 210 -19.15 1.26 -1.01
C GLU A 210 -18.45 0.00 -1.52
N ALA A 211 -18.80 -1.19 -1.01
CA ALA A 211 -18.29 -2.47 -1.50
C ALA A 211 -18.62 -2.70 -2.98
N ARG A 212 -19.86 -2.39 -3.41
CA ARG A 212 -20.25 -2.46 -4.82
C ARG A 212 -19.49 -1.45 -5.68
N ARG A 213 -19.29 -0.22 -5.20
CA ARG A 213 -18.48 0.79 -5.91
C ARG A 213 -17.04 0.32 -6.09
N ALA A 214 -16.43 -0.25 -5.05
CA ALA A 214 -15.09 -0.82 -5.13
C ALA A 214 -15.02 -1.98 -6.13
N PHE A 215 -16.02 -2.87 -6.10
CA PHE A 215 -16.15 -3.96 -7.07
C PHE A 215 -16.27 -3.46 -8.51
N ILE A 216 -17.23 -2.57 -8.81
CA ILE A 216 -17.44 -2.00 -10.14
C ILE A 216 -16.20 -1.26 -10.62
N HIS A 217 -15.54 -0.50 -9.73
CA HIS A 217 -14.29 0.17 -10.05
C HIS A 217 -13.19 -0.82 -10.44
N THR A 218 -13.01 -1.90 -9.68
CA THR A 218 -12.03 -2.94 -9.98
C THR A 218 -12.35 -3.67 -11.28
N VAL A 219 -13.63 -4.01 -11.51
CA VAL A 219 -14.09 -4.61 -12.78
C VAL A 219 -13.83 -3.67 -13.95
N ARG A 220 -14.11 -2.37 -13.80
CA ARG A 220 -13.83 -1.36 -14.83
C ARG A 220 -12.32 -1.26 -15.11
N LEU A 221 -11.49 -1.21 -14.07
CA LEU A 221 -10.04 -1.11 -14.21
C LEU A 221 -9.44 -2.30 -14.97
N TYR A 222 -9.92 -3.52 -14.70
CA TYR A 222 -9.48 -4.71 -15.42
C TYR A 222 -10.20 -4.91 -16.76
N GLY A 223 -11.35 -4.29 -16.95
CA GLY A 223 -12.14 -4.31 -18.17
C GLY A 223 -11.75 -3.26 -19.21
N THR A 224 -10.93 -2.25 -18.86
CA THR A 224 -10.42 -1.31 -19.87
C THR A 224 -9.53 -2.04 -20.87
N GLU A 225 -9.70 -1.72 -22.16
CA GLU A 225 -8.90 -2.29 -23.24
C GLU A 225 -7.39 -2.17 -22.92
N ASN A 226 -6.69 -3.30 -23.00
CA ASN A 226 -5.22 -3.41 -22.92
C ASN A 226 -4.56 -3.15 -21.56
N HIS A 227 -5.22 -3.46 -20.44
CA HIS A 227 -4.51 -3.44 -19.15
C HIS A 227 -3.40 -4.52 -19.10
N ILE A 228 -2.14 -4.10 -19.02
CA ILE A 228 -0.96 -4.99 -18.85
C ILE A 228 -0.51 -4.95 -17.38
N PRO A 229 -0.47 -6.10 -16.67
CA PRO A 229 -0.08 -6.14 -15.27
C PRO A 229 1.44 -5.97 -15.08
N ALA A 230 1.86 -5.54 -13.89
CA ALA A 230 3.28 -5.55 -13.52
C ALA A 230 3.81 -7.00 -13.41
N PRO A 231 5.07 -7.27 -13.82
CA PRO A 231 6.07 -6.33 -14.38
C PRO A 231 5.98 -6.13 -15.90
N LEU A 232 5.09 -6.84 -16.59
CA LEU A 232 5.01 -6.85 -18.07
C LEU A 232 4.69 -5.47 -18.66
N ASN A 233 4.08 -4.60 -17.87
CA ASN A 233 3.81 -3.21 -18.25
C ASN A 233 5.09 -2.40 -18.54
N LEU A 234 6.27 -2.85 -18.10
CA LEU A 234 7.54 -2.25 -18.51
C LEU A 234 7.76 -2.37 -20.02
N LEU A 235 7.31 -3.47 -20.66
CA LEU A 235 7.34 -3.60 -22.12
C LEU A 235 6.46 -2.53 -22.77
N GLN A 236 5.28 -2.25 -22.21
CA GLN A 236 4.41 -1.17 -22.68
C GLN A 236 5.10 0.19 -22.55
N VAL A 237 5.79 0.43 -21.44
CA VAL A 237 6.52 1.69 -21.21
C VAL A 237 7.62 1.85 -22.26
N VAL A 238 8.43 0.81 -22.47
CA VAL A 238 9.58 0.84 -23.39
C VAL A 238 9.16 0.90 -24.85
N PHE A 239 8.19 0.09 -25.28
CA PHE A 239 7.83 -0.05 -26.69
C PHE A 239 6.68 0.87 -27.15
N VAL A 240 5.83 1.33 -26.22
CA VAL A 240 4.66 2.16 -26.55
C VAL A 240 4.83 3.56 -25.98
N ARG A 241 4.90 3.71 -24.64
CA ARG A 241 4.80 5.05 -24.01
C ARG A 241 5.99 5.95 -24.31
N ILE A 242 7.23 5.45 -24.20
CA ILE A 242 8.43 6.25 -24.47
C ILE A 242 8.48 6.67 -25.96
N PRO A 243 8.32 5.76 -26.94
CA PRO A 243 8.28 6.12 -28.36
C PRO A 243 7.11 7.04 -28.71
N GLN A 244 5.93 6.83 -28.13
CA GLN A 244 4.78 7.70 -28.35
C GLN A 244 5.07 9.11 -27.85
N PHE A 245 5.57 9.26 -26.62
CA PHE A 245 5.91 10.55 -26.04
C PHE A 245 6.99 11.28 -26.86
N THR A 246 8.02 10.57 -27.34
CA THR A 246 9.06 11.17 -28.18
C THR A 246 8.51 11.63 -29.54
N LEU A 247 7.65 10.83 -30.19
CA LEU A 247 7.01 11.20 -31.45
C LEU A 247 6.01 12.35 -31.33
N GLU A 248 5.24 12.39 -30.24
CA GLU A 248 4.33 13.49 -29.92
C GLU A 248 5.11 14.80 -29.74
N ARG A 249 6.25 14.74 -29.04
CA ARG A 249 7.17 15.89 -28.89
C ARG A 249 7.76 16.35 -30.22
N LEU A 250 7.98 15.41 -31.15
CA LEU A 250 8.41 15.69 -32.54
C LEU A 250 7.24 16.07 -33.48
N ARG A 251 6.01 16.24 -32.95
CA ARG A 251 4.78 16.56 -33.71
C ARG A 251 4.39 15.55 -34.80
N LYS A 252 4.89 14.30 -34.73
CA LYS A 252 4.56 13.22 -35.67
C LYS A 252 3.34 12.41 -35.20
N ARG A 253 2.16 13.03 -35.23
CA ARG A 253 0.91 12.47 -34.67
C ARG A 253 0.49 11.15 -35.34
N ASP A 254 0.65 11.02 -36.65
CA ASP A 254 0.26 9.79 -37.37
C ASP A 254 1.12 8.58 -36.95
N ALA A 255 2.41 8.80 -36.74
CA ALA A 255 3.32 7.77 -36.25
C ALA A 255 3.00 7.39 -34.80
N ALA A 256 2.67 8.37 -33.95
CA ALA A 256 2.23 8.13 -32.57
C ALA A 256 0.94 7.28 -32.53
N ALA A 257 -0.03 7.56 -33.41
CA ALA A 257 -1.26 6.77 -33.52
C ALA A 257 -0.99 5.32 -33.95
N ARG A 258 -0.03 5.08 -34.85
CA ARG A 258 0.40 3.72 -35.24
C ARG A 258 1.02 2.97 -34.06
N ILE A 259 1.83 3.64 -33.23
CA ILE A 259 2.41 3.04 -32.02
C ILE A 259 1.31 2.72 -31.00
N ALA A 260 0.30 3.58 -30.85
CA ALA A 260 -0.84 3.28 -29.97
C ALA A 260 -1.59 2.01 -30.40
N ALA A 261 -1.68 1.71 -31.70
CA ALA A 261 -2.26 0.46 -32.19
C ALA A 261 -1.41 -0.78 -31.82
N PHE A 262 -0.09 -0.62 -31.63
CA PHE A 262 0.81 -1.70 -31.21
C PHE A 262 0.51 -2.19 -29.78
N ASP A 263 -0.09 -1.35 -28.94
CA ASP A 263 -0.49 -1.72 -27.57
C ASP A 263 -1.43 -2.93 -27.54
N LYS A 264 -2.38 -2.99 -28.49
CA LYS A 264 -3.30 -4.14 -28.65
C LYS A 264 -2.55 -5.42 -29.00
N VAL A 265 -1.54 -5.33 -29.87
CA VAL A 265 -0.71 -6.47 -30.27
C VAL A 265 0.12 -6.96 -29.09
N LEU A 266 0.76 -6.03 -28.37
CA LEU A 266 1.57 -6.35 -27.19
C LEU A 266 0.72 -7.03 -26.11
N TRP A 267 -0.49 -6.54 -25.85
CA TRP A 267 -1.41 -7.16 -24.90
C TRP A 267 -1.82 -8.58 -25.31
N ARG A 268 -2.15 -8.78 -26.60
CA ARG A 268 -2.53 -10.10 -27.14
C ARG A 268 -1.40 -11.13 -27.04
N ILE A 269 -0.15 -10.72 -27.18
CA ILE A 269 1.02 -11.61 -27.08
C ILE A 269 1.36 -11.91 -25.63
N THR A 270 1.29 -10.90 -24.75
CA THR A 270 1.77 -11.03 -23.36
C THR A 270 0.69 -11.52 -22.40
N VAL A 271 -0.48 -10.88 -22.39
CA VAL A 271 -1.57 -11.16 -21.44
C VAL A 271 -2.55 -12.18 -22.02
N GLY A 272 -2.80 -12.12 -23.33
CA GLY A 272 -3.75 -12.98 -24.04
C GLY A 272 -3.62 -14.48 -23.75
N PRO A 273 -2.42 -15.09 -23.87
CA PRO A 273 -2.26 -16.54 -23.66
C PRO A 273 -2.54 -16.95 -22.22
N ALA A 274 -2.08 -16.16 -21.26
CA ALA A 274 -2.29 -16.46 -19.85
C ALA A 274 -3.75 -16.20 -19.40
N ALA A 275 -4.42 -15.19 -19.96
CA ALA A 275 -5.85 -15.00 -19.78
C ALA A 275 -6.65 -16.20 -20.35
N PHE A 276 -6.30 -16.67 -21.55
CA PHE A 276 -6.91 -17.85 -22.16
C PHE A 276 -6.74 -19.11 -21.29
N LEU A 277 -5.53 -19.38 -20.80
CA LEU A 277 -5.27 -20.52 -19.91
C LEU A 277 -6.07 -20.43 -18.60
N LEU A 278 -6.12 -19.26 -17.96
CA LEU A 278 -6.89 -19.05 -16.75
C LEU A 278 -8.39 -19.23 -16.98
N SER A 279 -8.92 -18.72 -18.09
CA SER A 279 -10.33 -18.89 -18.48
C SER A 279 -10.66 -20.36 -18.74
N ALA A 280 -9.77 -21.10 -19.41
CA ALA A 280 -9.94 -22.53 -19.66
C ALA A 280 -9.95 -23.34 -18.35
N LEU A 281 -9.00 -23.06 -17.45
CA LEU A 281 -8.95 -23.70 -16.12
C LEU A 281 -10.19 -23.38 -15.29
N TRP A 282 -10.66 -22.13 -15.33
CA TRP A 282 -11.85 -21.71 -14.61
C TRP A 282 -13.12 -22.39 -15.14
N LEU A 283 -13.29 -22.45 -16.47
CA LEU A 283 -14.40 -23.17 -17.10
C LEU A 283 -14.38 -24.66 -16.77
N TRP A 284 -13.19 -25.26 -16.70
CA TRP A 284 -13.05 -26.66 -16.29
C TRP A 284 -13.46 -26.88 -14.83
N TYR A 285 -13.03 -26.00 -13.91
CA TYR A 285 -13.44 -26.03 -12.51
C TYR A 285 -14.96 -25.91 -12.35
N LEU A 286 -15.59 -24.96 -13.06
CA LEU A 286 -17.05 -24.78 -13.03
C LEU A 286 -17.84 -25.98 -13.57
N ARG A 287 -17.23 -26.82 -14.42
CA ARG A 287 -17.88 -28.03 -14.93
C ARG A 287 -17.80 -29.20 -13.94
N ALA A 288 -16.82 -29.18 -13.05
CA ALA A 288 -16.58 -30.25 -12.08
C ALA A 288 -17.47 -30.14 -10.82
N TYR A 289 -18.15 -29.01 -10.63
CA TYR A 289 -19.06 -28.71 -9.52
C TYR A 289 -20.46 -28.40 -10.03
#